data_AF-A0A5E4JYW6-F1
#
_entry.id   AF-A0A5E4JYW6-F1
#
_cell.length_a   1.000
_cell.length_b   1.000
_cell.length_c   1.000
_cell.angle_alpha   90.00
_cell.angle_beta   90.00
_cell.angle_gamma   90.00
#
_symmetry.space_group_name_H-M   'P 1'
#
loop_
_entity.id
_entity.type
_entity.pdbx_description
1 polymer ?
#
loop_
_entity_poly.entity_id
_entity_poly.type
_entity_poly.pdbx_seq_one_letter_code
_entity_poly.pdbx_strand_id
1 'polypeptide(L)'
;MLERVKDLVLNELEKTSIFSITYAMDKDERKLLNFLYRNKIINDLDLDSSLEQAVIMEAKNNYNFLTRKNNLIQEYPDHLAYPECLAYAIEKKVFSDRELKKLKFDHKETPESFVHDYSSKDLIPWLRKKLFHPTQVSNSETKGYCKEHGTCFECS
;
A
#
# COMPACT_ATOMS: atom_id res chain seq x y z
N MET A 1 23.98 11.65 13.29
CA MET A 1 23.09 12.49 12.45
C MET A 1 22.41 11.65 11.38
N LEU A 2 23.16 10.89 10.57
CA LEU A 2 22.60 10.01 9.53
C LEU A 2 21.63 8.94 10.05
N GLU A 3 21.89 8.33 11.22
CA GLU A 3 20.95 7.38 11.84
C GLU A 3 19.57 8.01 12.13
N ARG A 4 19.53 9.27 12.59
CA ARG A 4 18.25 9.96 12.79
C ARG A 4 17.52 10.22 11.48
N VAL A 5 18.26 10.50 10.40
CA VAL A 5 17.68 10.68 9.06
C VAL A 5 17.15 9.35 8.53
N LYS A 6 17.87 8.25 8.76
CA LYS A 6 17.40 6.89 8.46
C LYS A 6 16.05 6.63 9.13
N ASP A 7 15.97 6.81 10.44
CA ASP A 7 14.75 6.53 11.20
C ASP A 7 13.57 7.38 10.70
N LEU A 8 13.80 8.66 10.40
CA LEU A 8 12.77 9.52 9.83
C LEU A 8 12.28 9.01 8.47
N VAL A 9 13.19 8.64 7.57
CA VAL A 9 12.82 8.16 6.23
C VAL A 9 12.04 6.84 6.31
N LEU A 10 12.47 5.91 7.17
CA LEU A 10 11.76 4.63 7.36
C LEU A 10 10.37 4.86 7.97
N ASN A 11 10.26 5.67 9.02
CA ASN A 11 8.98 5.97 9.67
C ASN A 11 7.98 6.67 8.72
N GLU A 12 8.46 7.51 7.80
CA GLU A 12 7.60 8.12 6.79
C GLU A 12 7.22 7.13 5.69
N LEU A 13 8.13 6.25 5.29
CA LEU A 13 7.83 5.17 4.34
C LEU A 13 6.72 4.25 4.86
N GLU A 14 6.73 3.92 6.15
CA GLU A 14 5.69 3.10 6.81
C GLU A 14 4.28 3.73 6.72
N LYS A 15 4.21 5.06 6.60
CA LYS A 15 2.95 5.81 6.51
C LYS A 15 2.59 6.22 5.08
N THR A 16 3.46 5.91 4.12
CA THR A 16 3.26 6.30 2.73
C THR A 16 2.23 5.37 2.09
N SER A 17 1.25 5.92 1.38
CA SER A 17 0.26 5.10 0.68
C SER A 17 0.92 4.28 -0.43
N ILE A 18 0.32 3.13 -0.74
CA ILE A 18 0.80 2.24 -1.81
C ILE A 18 0.78 2.96 -3.16
N PHE A 19 -0.21 3.83 -3.39
CA PHE A 19 -0.25 4.71 -4.56
C PHE A 19 0.97 5.62 -4.66
N SER A 20 1.36 6.27 -3.56
CA SER A 20 2.54 7.13 -3.55
C SER A 20 3.82 6.34 -3.81
N ILE A 21 4.00 5.18 -3.17
CA ILE A 21 5.17 4.31 -3.42
C ILE A 21 5.27 3.91 -4.91
N THR A 22 4.13 3.60 -5.52
CA THR A 22 4.07 3.08 -6.89
C THR A 22 4.18 4.16 -7.97
N TYR A 23 3.61 5.34 -7.73
CA TYR A 23 3.38 6.34 -8.77
C TYR A 23 3.76 7.77 -8.39
N ALA A 24 3.57 8.19 -7.13
CA ALA A 24 3.52 9.63 -6.79
C ALA A 24 4.53 10.10 -5.72
N MET A 25 5.47 9.25 -5.28
CA MET A 25 6.50 9.64 -4.32
C MET A 25 7.37 10.77 -4.87
N ASP A 26 7.62 11.79 -4.03
CA ASP A 26 8.34 12.98 -4.42
C ASP A 26 9.77 12.68 -4.90
N LYS A 27 10.26 13.52 -5.83
CA LYS A 27 11.58 13.32 -6.45
C LYS A 27 12.70 13.46 -5.42
N ASP A 28 12.59 14.36 -4.47
CA ASP A 28 13.63 14.62 -3.48
C ASP A 28 13.59 13.58 -2.35
N GLU A 29 12.40 13.14 -1.94
CA GLU A 29 12.25 11.97 -1.05
C GLU A 29 12.92 10.73 -1.64
N ARG A 30 12.69 10.47 -2.94
CA ARG A 30 13.29 9.34 -3.65
C ARG A 30 14.80 9.47 -3.79
N LYS A 31 15.34 10.68 -3.99
CA LYS A 31 16.79 10.90 -4.01
C LYS A 31 17.41 10.64 -2.64
N LEU A 32 16.76 11.10 -1.57
CA LEU A 32 17.22 10.87 -0.20
C LEU A 32 17.24 9.38 0.13
N LEU A 33 16.16 8.66 -0.19
CA LEU A 33 16.09 7.21 -0.01
C LEU A 33 17.19 6.48 -0.79
N ASN A 34 17.38 6.84 -2.07
CA ASN A 34 18.46 6.29 -2.90
C ASN A 34 19.85 6.54 -2.31
N PHE A 35 20.08 7.75 -1.78
CA PHE A 35 21.34 8.11 -1.16
C PHE A 35 21.60 7.23 0.08
N LEU A 36 20.62 7.08 0.97
CA LEU A 36 20.75 6.27 2.17
C LEU A 36 20.97 4.78 1.83
N TYR A 37 20.25 4.28 0.83
CA TYR A 37 20.37 2.89 0.39
C TYR A 37 21.73 2.59 -0.27
N ARG A 38 22.18 3.42 -1.22
CA ARG A 38 23.47 3.23 -1.91
C ARG A 38 24.67 3.30 -0.97
N ASN A 39 24.56 4.08 0.10
CA ASN A 39 25.58 4.18 1.14
C ASN A 39 25.44 3.12 2.25
N LYS A 40 24.55 2.12 2.08
CA LYS A 40 24.32 1.02 3.02
C LYS A 40 23.88 1.46 4.42
N ILE A 41 23.30 2.65 4.54
CA ILE A 41 22.71 3.16 5.79
C ILE A 41 21.36 2.45 6.03
N ILE A 42 20.58 2.32 4.95
CA ILE A 42 19.38 1.49 4.87
C ILE A 42 19.74 0.24 4.08
N ASN A 43 19.34 -0.93 4.56
CA ASN A 43 19.48 -2.21 3.86
C ASN A 43 18.12 -2.76 3.40
N ASP A 44 18.13 -3.91 2.72
CA ASP A 44 16.90 -4.55 2.22
C ASP A 44 15.93 -4.94 3.34
N LEU A 45 16.44 -5.38 4.50
CA LEU A 45 15.58 -5.76 5.64
C LEU A 45 14.85 -4.55 6.22
N ASP A 46 15.54 -3.42 6.36
CA ASP A 46 14.94 -2.16 6.81
C ASP A 46 13.82 -1.72 5.85
N LEU A 47 14.07 -1.78 4.53
CA LEU A 47 13.08 -1.42 3.52
C LEU A 47 11.88 -2.37 3.50
N ASP A 48 12.15 -3.67 3.49
CA ASP A 48 11.09 -4.69 3.41
C ASP A 48 10.19 -4.61 4.64
N SER A 49 10.77 -4.37 5.83
CA SER A 49 10.01 -4.14 7.07
C SER A 49 9.13 -2.89 6.97
N SER A 50 9.68 -1.75 6.52
CA SER A 50 8.89 -0.52 6.41
C SER A 50 7.80 -0.59 5.33
N LEU A 51 8.08 -1.27 4.22
CA LEU A 51 7.09 -1.56 3.19
C LEU A 51 5.97 -2.48 3.69
N GLU A 52 6.31 -3.50 4.48
CA GLU A 52 5.32 -4.37 5.09
C GLU A 52 4.38 -3.60 6.02
N GLN A 53 4.90 -2.65 6.81
CA GLN A 53 4.06 -1.79 7.63
C GLN A 53 3.14 -0.90 6.77
N ALA A 54 3.64 -0.33 5.66
CA ALA A 54 2.82 0.45 4.74
C ALA A 54 1.68 -0.38 4.14
N VAL A 55 1.96 -1.61 3.71
CA VAL A 55 0.96 -2.58 3.21
C VAL A 55 -0.09 -2.88 4.29
N ILE A 56 0.35 -3.15 5.52
CA ILE A 56 -0.55 -3.43 6.65
C ILE A 56 -1.42 -2.22 6.98
N MET A 57 -0.86 -1.01 6.92
CA MET A 57 -1.61 0.21 7.17
C MET A 57 -2.67 0.44 6.08
N GLU A 58 -2.32 0.25 4.81
CA GLU A 58 -3.27 0.29 3.69
C GLU A 58 -4.39 -0.75 3.88
N ALA A 59 -4.04 -1.98 4.23
CA ALA A 59 -5.01 -3.04 4.52
C ALA A 59 -5.98 -2.67 5.66
N LYS A 60 -5.48 -2.04 6.73
CA LYS A 60 -6.33 -1.55 7.83
C LYS A 60 -7.25 -0.42 7.38
N ASN A 61 -6.77 0.48 6.53
CA ASN A 61 -7.58 1.53 5.94
C ASN A 61 -8.71 0.94 5.08
N ASN A 62 -8.37 -0.04 4.23
CA ASN A 62 -9.33 -0.77 3.40
C ASN A 62 -10.37 -1.51 4.24
N TYR A 63 -9.95 -2.24 5.28
CA TYR A 63 -10.87 -2.89 6.21
C TYR A 63 -11.82 -1.89 6.88
N ASN A 64 -11.30 -0.77 7.38
CA ASN A 64 -12.12 0.25 8.01
C ASN A 64 -13.12 0.86 7.03
N PHE A 65 -12.71 1.06 5.78
CA PHE A 65 -13.57 1.54 4.72
C PHE A 65 -14.71 0.56 4.40
N LEU A 66 -14.38 -0.72 4.16
CA LEU A 66 -15.35 -1.77 3.83
C LEU A 66 -16.33 -2.09 4.97
N THR A 67 -15.95 -1.85 6.22
CA THR A 67 -16.76 -2.18 7.41
C THR A 67 -17.48 -0.98 8.03
N ARG A 68 -17.37 0.22 7.44
CA ARG A 68 -18.10 1.41 7.92
C ARG A 68 -19.61 1.21 7.81
N LYS A 69 -20.31 1.43 8.93
CA LYS A 69 -21.77 1.24 9.05
C LYS A 69 -22.62 2.12 8.12
N ASN A 70 -22.07 3.22 7.61
CA ASN A 70 -22.79 4.20 6.79
C ASN A 70 -22.41 4.14 5.31
N ASN A 71 -21.77 3.06 4.84
CA ASN A 71 -21.49 2.93 3.42
C ASN A 71 -22.81 2.75 2.66
N LEU A 72 -23.19 3.78 1.89
CA LEU A 72 -24.40 3.80 1.06
C LEU A 72 -24.29 2.81 -0.11
N ILE A 73 -23.06 2.47 -0.49
CA ILE A 73 -22.72 1.49 -1.52
C ILE A 73 -21.98 0.35 -0.83
N GLN A 74 -22.47 -0.87 -1.04
CA GLN A 74 -21.75 -2.07 -0.62
C GLN A 74 -20.56 -2.24 -1.56
N GLU A 75 -19.36 -2.08 -1.02
CA GLU A 75 -18.12 -2.41 -1.72
C GLU A 75 -17.56 -3.74 -1.20
N TYR A 76 -16.80 -4.41 -2.06
CA TYR A 76 -16.22 -5.72 -1.81
C TYR A 76 -14.69 -5.65 -1.91
N PRO A 77 -13.96 -6.52 -1.21
CA PRO A 77 -12.50 -6.57 -1.20
C PRO A 77 -11.82 -6.56 -2.58
N ASP A 78 -12.39 -7.24 -3.56
CA ASP A 78 -11.89 -7.35 -4.94
C ASP A 78 -12.03 -6.06 -5.76
N HIS A 79 -12.85 -5.12 -5.30
CA HIS A 79 -13.04 -3.80 -5.93
C HIS A 79 -12.08 -2.73 -5.41
N LEU A 80 -11.23 -3.05 -4.43
CA LEU A 80 -10.23 -2.12 -3.91
C LEU A 80 -9.20 -1.78 -5.00
N ALA A 81 -8.53 -0.63 -4.86
CA ALA A 81 -7.42 -0.27 -5.76
C ALA A 81 -6.20 -1.21 -5.61
N TYR A 82 -5.99 -1.74 -4.39
CA TYR A 82 -4.89 -2.63 -4.03
C TYR A 82 -5.40 -3.81 -3.16
N PRO A 83 -6.22 -4.72 -3.73
CA PRO A 83 -6.77 -5.86 -3.01
C PRO A 83 -5.68 -6.77 -2.42
N GLU A 84 -4.52 -6.83 -3.08
CA GLU A 84 -3.36 -7.59 -2.62
C GLU A 84 -2.84 -7.16 -1.24
N CYS A 85 -3.04 -5.89 -0.85
CA CYS A 85 -2.64 -5.44 0.49
C CYS A 85 -3.52 -6.07 1.57
N LEU A 86 -4.84 -6.12 1.33
CA LEU A 86 -5.77 -6.77 2.24
C LEU A 86 -5.51 -8.28 2.28
N ALA A 87 -5.29 -8.93 1.12
CA ALA A 87 -4.95 -10.34 1.04
C ALA A 87 -3.67 -10.66 1.82
N TYR A 88 -2.62 -9.86 1.64
CA TYR A 88 -1.36 -9.99 2.37
C TYR A 88 -1.57 -9.92 3.89
N ALA A 89 -2.34 -8.93 4.37
CA ALA A 89 -2.61 -8.78 5.80
C ALA A 89 -3.46 -9.93 6.38
N ILE A 90 -4.39 -10.49 5.61
CA ILE A 90 -5.16 -11.68 5.99
C ILE A 90 -4.22 -12.90 6.09
N GLU A 91 -3.37 -13.13 5.09
CA GLU A 91 -2.38 -14.22 5.08
C GLU A 91 -1.44 -14.15 6.28
N LYS A 92 -1.00 -12.93 6.65
CA LYS A 92 -0.16 -12.66 7.82
C LYS A 92 -0.91 -12.66 9.15
N LYS A 93 -2.21 -12.98 9.14
CA LYS A 93 -3.09 -13.04 10.33
C LYS A 93 -3.10 -11.72 11.11
N VAL A 94 -3.01 -10.59 10.41
CA VAL A 94 -3.10 -9.25 11.02
C VAL A 94 -4.50 -9.01 11.58
N PHE A 95 -5.52 -9.55 10.93
CA PHE A 95 -6.91 -9.48 11.38
C PHE A 95 -7.31 -10.75 12.12
N SER A 96 -8.07 -10.59 13.20
CA SER A 96 -8.69 -11.71 13.92
C SER A 96 -9.88 -12.29 13.15
N ASP A 97 -10.25 -13.54 13.42
CA ASP A 97 -11.44 -14.19 12.84
C ASP A 97 -12.72 -13.35 13.04
N ARG A 98 -12.81 -12.64 14.16
CA ARG A 98 -13.95 -11.76 14.45
C ARG A 98 -13.98 -10.53 13.54
N GLU A 99 -12.83 -10.01 13.17
CA GLU A 99 -12.71 -8.91 12.22
C GLU A 99 -13.01 -9.40 10.80
N LEU A 100 -12.44 -10.54 10.40
CA LEU A 100 -12.68 -11.14 9.08
C LEU A 100 -14.17 -11.41 8.82
N LYS A 101 -14.93 -11.84 9.84
CA LYS A 101 -16.38 -12.04 9.73
C LYS A 101 -17.19 -10.77 9.42
N LYS A 102 -16.60 -9.58 9.59
CA LYS A 102 -17.26 -8.31 9.23
C LYS A 102 -17.04 -7.93 7.77
N LEU A 103 -15.99 -8.47 7.14
CA LEU A 103 -15.79 -8.32 5.71
C LEU A 103 -16.86 -9.12 4.99
N LYS A 104 -17.48 -8.49 4.00
CA LYS A 104 -18.35 -9.17 3.04
C LYS A 104 -17.55 -9.34 1.78
N PHE A 105 -17.55 -10.55 1.23
CA PHE A 105 -16.94 -10.88 -0.04
C PHE A 105 -18.05 -11.16 -1.05
N ASP A 106 -17.84 -10.80 -2.32
CA ASP A 106 -18.82 -11.09 -3.37
C ASP A 106 -18.72 -12.57 -3.80
N HIS A 107 -19.66 -13.05 -4.61
CA HIS A 107 -19.58 -14.32 -5.35
C HIS A 107 -19.30 -15.58 -4.51
N LYS A 108 -19.69 -15.58 -3.23
CA LYS A 108 -19.44 -16.66 -2.24
C LYS A 108 -17.95 -16.88 -1.92
N GLU A 109 -17.13 -15.87 -2.20
CA GLU A 109 -15.74 -15.88 -1.84
C GLU A 109 -15.58 -15.87 -0.31
N THR A 110 -14.48 -16.46 0.14
CA THR A 110 -14.06 -16.60 1.53
C THR A 110 -12.74 -15.86 1.73
N PRO A 111 -12.34 -15.52 2.97
CA PRO A 111 -11.00 -14.98 3.21
C PRO A 111 -9.90 -15.86 2.60
N GLU A 112 -10.06 -17.18 2.64
CA GLU A 112 -9.10 -18.13 2.09
C GLU A 112 -9.03 -18.07 0.56
N SER A 113 -10.17 -18.03 -0.13
CA SER A 113 -10.19 -17.91 -1.59
C SER A 113 -9.75 -16.52 -2.06
N PHE A 114 -10.11 -15.46 -1.34
CA PHE A 114 -9.59 -14.11 -1.59
C PHE A 114 -8.07 -14.06 -1.49
N VAL A 115 -7.50 -14.64 -0.43
CA VAL A 115 -6.04 -14.74 -0.27
C VAL A 115 -5.43 -15.57 -1.39
N HIS A 116 -6.07 -16.66 -1.81
CA HIS A 116 -5.58 -17.45 -2.93
C HIS A 116 -5.52 -16.64 -4.24
N ASP A 117 -6.54 -15.82 -4.51
CA ASP A 117 -6.67 -15.11 -5.77
C ASP A 117 -5.85 -13.80 -5.82
N TYR A 118 -5.61 -13.17 -4.66
CA TYR A 118 -4.97 -11.86 -4.56
C TYR A 118 -3.66 -11.83 -3.76
N SER A 119 -3.28 -12.89 -3.05
CA SER A 119 -1.97 -12.91 -2.37
C SER A 119 -0.85 -12.94 -3.40
N SER A 120 0.05 -11.97 -3.27
CA SER A 120 1.31 -11.95 -4.01
C SER A 120 2.45 -12.18 -3.04
N LYS A 121 3.09 -13.35 -3.14
CA LYS A 121 4.37 -13.65 -2.46
C LYS A 121 5.46 -12.64 -2.82
N ASP A 122 5.28 -11.92 -3.93
CA ASP A 122 6.22 -10.93 -4.44
C ASP A 122 5.77 -9.48 -4.21
N LEU A 123 4.74 -9.22 -3.37
CA LEU A 123 4.26 -7.86 -3.11
C LEU A 123 5.35 -6.94 -2.58
N ILE A 124 6.05 -7.34 -1.51
CA ILE A 124 7.13 -6.54 -0.92
C ILE A 124 8.32 -6.37 -1.89
N PRO A 125 8.85 -7.43 -2.53
CA PRO A 125 9.85 -7.29 -3.58
C PRO A 125 9.44 -6.36 -4.72
N TRP A 126 8.17 -6.42 -5.15
CA TRP A 126 7.63 -5.56 -6.20
C TRP A 126 7.57 -4.10 -5.76
N LEU A 127 7.06 -3.82 -4.56
CA LEU A 127 7.03 -2.46 -3.99
C LEU A 127 8.45 -1.87 -3.83
N ARG A 128 9.41 -2.67 -3.36
CA ARG A 128 10.81 -2.26 -3.29
C ARG A 128 11.36 -1.87 -4.66
N LYS A 129 11.04 -2.63 -5.70
CA LYS A 129 11.41 -2.26 -7.07
C LYS A 129 10.80 -0.92 -7.47
N LYS A 130 9.54 -0.66 -7.11
CA LYS A 130 8.83 0.60 -7.40
C LYS A 130 9.38 1.81 -6.64
N LEU A 131 9.96 1.64 -5.45
CA LEU A 131 10.67 2.70 -4.73
C LEU A 131 11.87 3.27 -5.49
N PHE A 132 12.50 2.48 -6.34
CA PHE A 132 13.67 2.93 -7.12
C PHE A 132 13.36 3.12 -8.61
N HIS A 133 12.31 2.46 -9.10
CA HIS A 133 11.91 2.48 -10.50
C HIS A 133 10.36 2.61 -10.59
N PRO A 134 9.82 3.82 -10.39
CA PRO A 134 8.38 4.02 -10.41
C PRO A 134 7.82 3.73 -11.80
N THR A 135 6.56 3.29 -11.86
CA THR A 135 5.88 3.19 -13.15
C THR A 135 5.67 4.59 -13.68
N GLN A 136 6.02 4.84 -14.94
CA GLN A 136 5.60 6.08 -15.58
C GLN A 136 4.10 5.98 -15.84
N VAL A 137 3.34 6.82 -15.14
CA VAL A 137 1.90 6.95 -15.37
C VAL A 137 1.71 7.86 -16.57
N SER A 138 0.93 7.41 -17.56
CA SER A 138 0.53 8.30 -18.65
C SER A 138 -0.43 9.38 -18.10
N ASN A 139 -0.41 10.60 -18.65
CA ASN A 139 -1.26 11.71 -18.19
C ASN A 139 -2.78 11.41 -18.17
N SER A 140 -3.23 10.34 -18.82
CA SER A 140 -4.62 9.87 -18.80
C SER A 140 -5.00 9.11 -17.52
N GLU A 141 -4.07 8.38 -16.91
CA GLU A 141 -4.33 7.50 -15.76
C GLU A 141 -4.34 8.28 -14.43
N THR A 142 -3.49 9.30 -14.30
CA THR A 142 -3.50 10.24 -13.17
C THR A 142 -4.80 11.04 -13.07
N LYS A 143 -5.41 11.39 -14.20
CA LYS A 143 -6.72 12.08 -14.23
C LYS A 143 -7.89 11.20 -13.78
N GLY A 144 -7.80 9.88 -13.94
CA GLY A 144 -8.81 8.92 -13.45
C GLY A 144 -8.81 8.85 -11.93
N TYR A 145 -7.64 8.64 -11.32
CA TYR A 145 -7.48 8.51 -9.87
C TYR A 145 -7.88 9.80 -9.12
N CYS A 146 -7.53 10.98 -9.63
CA CYS A 146 -7.92 12.26 -9.01
C CYS A 146 -9.45 12.48 -9.02
N LYS A 147 -10.14 11.96 -10.05
CA LYS A 147 -11.60 12.04 -10.18
C LYS A 147 -12.34 11.10 -9.21
N GLU A 148 -11.79 9.92 -8.97
CA GLU A 148 -12.42 8.88 -8.12
C GLU A 148 -12.10 9.06 -6.63
N HIS A 149 -10.94 9.63 -6.29
CA HIS A 149 -10.47 9.76 -4.90
C HIS A 149 -10.34 11.20 -4.38
N GLY A 150 -10.92 12.18 -5.08
CA GLY A 150 -11.15 13.54 -4.56
C GLY A 150 -9.89 14.35 -4.23
N THR A 151 -8.73 13.96 -4.74
CA THR A 151 -7.47 14.69 -4.57
C THR A 151 -7.07 15.34 -5.89
N CYS A 152 -7.62 16.51 -6.15
CA CYS A 152 -7.11 17.38 -7.21
C CYS A 152 -5.76 17.94 -6.76
N PHE A 153 -4.66 17.34 -7.21
CA PHE A 153 -3.43 18.11 -7.39
C PHE A 153 -3.57 18.84 -8.73
N GLU A 154 -3.83 20.14 -8.65
CA GLU A 154 -3.65 21.01 -9.81
C GLU A 154 -2.18 20.95 -10.22
N CYS A 155 -1.89 20.22 -11.30
CA CYS A 155 -0.66 20.41 -12.03
C CYS A 155 -0.85 21.63 -12.95
N SER A 156 -0.63 22.83 -12.42
CA SER A 156 -0.05 24.02 -13.06
C SER A 156 0.22 25.09 -12.02
#